data_AF-A0A960Q2I0-F1
#
_entry.id   AF-A0A960Q2I0-F1
#
_cell.length_a   1.000
_cell.length_b   1.000
_cell.length_c   1.000
_cell.angle_alpha   90.00
_cell.angle_beta   90.00
_cell.angle_gamma   90.00
#
_symmetry.space_group_name_H-M   'P 1'
#
loop_
_entity.id
_entity.type
_entity.pdbx_description
1 polymer ?
#
loop_
_entity_poly.entity_id
_entity_poly.type
_entity_poly.pdbx_seq_one_letter_code
_entity_poly.pdbx_strand_id
1 'polypeptide(L)'
;MQGIAIRVLVLVLLGLGSRVEATSLVYSHTHNGTGTTHLSSFWAPEGSDSDQETWDGFTLAANTSITEITWKGGHDPSLWPWSTPVSSFTISIWGSGANGFNPNFAAGPLASYESGNACAESYAGSAGGTVFYNYHYVLPAAFPAQANTVYWLQVTAWQSNVPDWGMAVGTGGNNSCIRTAANHSYQSLPGDNVFALYSADTPTATITALAQPSNGGSTFGSGSYPLGGFATVTATANAGYAFLDWTENGNEVSNDFDYTFPVTGDRTLVANFVSTRVLSIVSSPPMGGTTTGAGIHPLGAVVPITATPVPGYQFQFWQSGGVPQSTNPVFEWTINSNWTLTAVFSPFPNTSTFDFDTGSPAVGPGNQLPATQTQNGLTVSYSTLMSSWSIQNNISGFLPQVFSGNFGFPGSLYDNVMELHFSQPVTDLTVSYCTADLAGETDITTQIRVRTFANATSDPVQST
;
A
#
# COMPACT_ATOMS: atom_id res chain seq x y z
N MET A 1 -11.13 50.55 -19.33
CA MET A 1 -11.35 49.30 -20.10
C MET A 1 -12.19 48.39 -19.24
N GLN A 2 -13.47 48.25 -19.58
CA GLN A 2 -14.40 47.36 -18.87
C GLN A 2 -14.07 45.91 -19.26
N GLY A 3 -13.78 45.07 -18.27
CA GLY A 3 -13.57 43.64 -18.45
C GLY A 3 -14.92 42.92 -18.53
N ILE A 4 -15.21 42.35 -19.70
CA ILE A 4 -16.39 41.53 -19.98
C ILE A 4 -16.29 40.23 -19.17
N ALA A 5 -17.22 40.01 -18.24
CA ALA A 5 -17.40 38.73 -17.57
C ALA A 5 -18.32 37.85 -18.43
N ILE A 6 -17.75 36.85 -19.11
CA ILE A 6 -18.52 35.81 -19.79
C ILE A 6 -19.04 34.84 -18.72
N ARG A 7 -20.33 34.89 -18.41
CA ARG A 7 -21.01 33.86 -17.62
C ARG A 7 -21.46 32.76 -18.57
N VAL A 8 -20.77 31.62 -18.53
CA VAL A 8 -21.24 30.39 -19.19
C VAL A 8 -22.31 29.77 -18.31
N LEU A 9 -23.55 29.84 -18.76
CA LEU A 9 -24.67 29.10 -18.18
C LEU A 9 -24.57 27.66 -18.67
N VAL A 10 -24.01 26.76 -17.87
CA VAL A 10 -24.10 25.32 -18.12
C VAL A 10 -25.49 24.88 -17.68
N LEU A 11 -26.38 24.70 -18.65
CA LEU A 11 -27.65 24.03 -18.45
C LEU A 11 -27.35 22.54 -18.22
N VAL A 12 -27.25 22.12 -16.96
CA VAL A 12 -27.26 20.70 -16.62
C VAL A 12 -28.68 20.22 -16.86
N LEU A 13 -28.90 19.69 -18.06
CA LEU A 13 -30.08 18.89 -18.35
C LEU A 13 -30.00 17.66 -17.44
N LEU A 14 -30.75 17.68 -16.33
CA LEU A 14 -31.05 16.46 -15.57
C LEU A 14 -31.96 15.60 -16.47
N GLY A 15 -31.34 14.93 -17.44
CA GLY A 15 -31.94 13.77 -18.04
C GLY A 15 -32.09 12.74 -16.92
N LEU A 16 -33.34 12.50 -16.51
CA LEU A 16 -33.74 11.22 -15.94
C LEU A 16 -33.51 10.17 -17.03
N GLY A 17 -32.24 9.83 -17.28
CA GLY A 17 -31.86 8.65 -17.99
C GLY A 17 -32.20 7.49 -17.07
N SER A 18 -33.26 6.76 -17.39
CA SER A 18 -33.37 5.38 -16.96
C SER A 18 -32.02 4.71 -17.24
N ARG A 19 -31.31 4.30 -16.18
CA ARG A 19 -30.14 3.45 -16.30
C ARG A 19 -30.53 2.28 -17.19
N VAL A 20 -29.88 2.16 -18.34
CA VAL A 20 -29.80 0.86 -19.00
C VAL A 20 -28.78 0.13 -18.15
N GLU A 21 -29.25 -0.81 -17.33
CA GLU A 21 -28.33 -1.73 -16.67
C GLU A 21 -27.54 -2.39 -17.79
N ALA A 22 -26.22 -2.19 -17.80
CA ALA A 22 -25.39 -2.86 -18.78
C ALA A 22 -25.52 -4.37 -18.53
N THR A 23 -25.77 -5.12 -19.61
CA THR A 23 -25.95 -6.57 -19.55
C THR A 23 -24.71 -7.25 -20.10
N SER A 24 -24.31 -8.34 -19.45
CA SER A 24 -23.16 -9.15 -19.84
C SER A 24 -23.61 -10.42 -20.56
N LEU A 25 -22.98 -10.74 -21.68
CA LEU A 25 -23.21 -12.00 -22.40
C LEU A 25 -22.68 -13.18 -21.58
N VAL A 26 -23.53 -14.15 -21.25
CA VAL A 26 -23.17 -15.32 -20.43
C VAL A 26 -23.25 -16.64 -21.18
N TYR A 27 -23.93 -16.69 -22.32
CA TYR A 27 -24.04 -17.87 -23.17
C TYR A 27 -24.42 -17.46 -24.60
N SER A 28 -23.92 -18.15 -25.62
CA SER A 28 -24.36 -17.95 -27.01
C SER A 28 -24.05 -19.11 -27.94
N HIS A 29 -24.93 -19.35 -28.90
CA HIS A 29 -24.65 -20.08 -30.14
C HIS A 29 -24.50 -19.11 -31.32
N THR A 30 -23.67 -19.46 -32.30
CA THR A 30 -23.44 -18.63 -33.50
C THR A 30 -24.16 -19.23 -34.71
N HIS A 31 -24.73 -18.40 -35.59
CA HIS A 31 -25.36 -18.89 -36.82
C HIS A 31 -24.37 -19.64 -37.73
N ASN A 32 -24.78 -20.80 -38.27
CA ASN A 32 -23.91 -21.67 -39.05
C ASN A 32 -23.68 -21.20 -40.52
N GLY A 33 -24.35 -20.12 -40.94
CA GLY A 33 -24.24 -19.55 -42.29
C GLY A 33 -25.09 -20.22 -43.36
N THR A 34 -25.85 -21.26 -43.00
CA THR A 34 -26.79 -21.94 -43.91
C THR A 34 -28.16 -21.27 -43.94
N GLY A 35 -29.02 -21.63 -44.88
CA GLY A 35 -30.42 -21.17 -44.93
C GLY A 35 -31.40 -21.99 -44.10
N THR A 36 -30.90 -22.94 -43.31
CA THR A 36 -31.73 -23.92 -42.61
C THR A 36 -32.34 -23.31 -41.34
N THR A 37 -33.58 -23.69 -41.05
CA THR A 37 -34.28 -23.39 -39.80
C THR A 37 -34.78 -24.68 -39.14
N HIS A 38 -34.93 -24.65 -37.81
CA HIS A 38 -35.70 -25.64 -37.07
C HIS A 38 -37.07 -25.02 -36.78
N LEU A 39 -38.11 -25.55 -37.42
CA LEU A 39 -39.48 -25.03 -37.25
C LEU A 39 -39.86 -24.99 -35.78
N SER A 40 -40.38 -23.84 -35.35
CA SER A 40 -40.79 -23.59 -33.97
C SER A 40 -41.88 -22.54 -33.92
N SER A 41 -43.05 -22.95 -34.35
CA SER A 41 -44.20 -22.06 -34.52
C SER A 41 -45.51 -22.80 -34.29
N PHE A 42 -46.48 -22.03 -33.81
CA PHE A 42 -47.80 -22.51 -33.41
C PHE A 42 -48.88 -21.89 -34.29
N TRP A 43 -49.88 -22.70 -34.64
CA TRP A 43 -51.09 -22.27 -35.33
C TRP A 43 -52.17 -21.89 -34.33
N ALA A 44 -52.32 -20.58 -34.08
CA ALA A 44 -53.41 -20.06 -33.25
C ALA A 44 -54.73 -20.02 -34.02
N PRO A 45 -55.90 -20.32 -33.40
CA PRO A 45 -56.12 -20.54 -31.96
C PRO A 45 -56.33 -22.00 -31.53
N GLU A 46 -56.22 -22.99 -32.41
CA GLU A 46 -56.77 -24.33 -32.17
C GLU A 46 -55.79 -25.39 -31.65
N GLY A 47 -54.48 -25.12 -31.62
CA GLY A 47 -53.50 -26.11 -31.17
C GLY A 47 -53.46 -27.31 -32.09
N SER A 48 -53.11 -27.04 -33.34
CA SER A 48 -53.13 -28.01 -34.43
C SER A 48 -52.05 -29.08 -34.24
N ASP A 49 -52.28 -30.27 -34.81
CA ASP A 49 -51.22 -31.30 -34.91
C ASP A 49 -50.02 -30.86 -35.77
N SER A 50 -50.16 -29.74 -36.46
CA SER A 50 -49.13 -29.11 -37.28
C SER A 50 -48.16 -28.24 -36.47
N ASP A 51 -48.43 -27.98 -35.18
CA ASP A 51 -47.56 -27.17 -34.32
C ASP A 51 -46.16 -27.80 -34.21
N GLN A 52 -45.13 -26.97 -34.35
CA GLN A 52 -43.74 -27.40 -34.28
C GLN A 52 -43.08 -26.69 -33.11
N GLU A 53 -42.33 -27.44 -32.31
CA GLU A 53 -41.59 -26.90 -31.18
C GLU A 53 -40.15 -27.38 -31.23
N THR A 54 -39.23 -26.50 -30.83
CA THR A 54 -37.80 -26.80 -30.71
C THR A 54 -37.28 -26.37 -29.34
N TRP A 55 -36.44 -27.21 -28.75
CA TRP A 55 -35.70 -26.92 -27.52
C TRP A 55 -34.23 -27.12 -27.77
N ASP A 56 -33.41 -26.25 -27.19
CA ASP A 56 -31.97 -26.43 -27.18
C ASP A 56 -31.41 -26.26 -25.77
N GLY A 57 -30.43 -27.09 -25.44
CA GLY A 57 -29.84 -27.18 -24.12
C GLY A 57 -28.80 -26.10 -23.89
N PHE A 58 -28.72 -25.57 -22.67
CA PHE A 58 -27.62 -24.73 -22.23
C PHE A 58 -27.15 -25.10 -20.83
N THR A 59 -25.89 -24.78 -20.52
CA THR A 59 -25.30 -24.97 -19.19
C THR A 59 -24.37 -23.80 -18.91
N LEU A 60 -24.55 -23.15 -17.76
CA LEU A 60 -23.74 -22.01 -17.34
C LEU A 60 -22.65 -22.46 -16.36
N ALA A 61 -21.45 -21.86 -16.45
CA ALA A 61 -20.33 -22.21 -15.57
C ALA A 61 -20.48 -21.68 -14.13
N ALA A 62 -21.32 -20.66 -13.93
CA ALA A 62 -21.58 -20.02 -12.65
C ALA A 62 -23.08 -19.86 -12.40
N ASN A 63 -23.45 -19.62 -11.14
CA ASN A 63 -24.81 -19.24 -10.79
C ASN A 63 -25.09 -17.85 -11.39
N THR A 64 -26.09 -17.75 -12.25
CA THR A 64 -26.33 -16.55 -13.05
C THR A 64 -27.81 -16.23 -13.09
N SER A 65 -28.17 -14.97 -12.84
CA SER A 65 -29.54 -14.48 -13.06
C SER A 65 -29.66 -14.01 -14.51
N ILE A 66 -30.35 -14.78 -15.35
CA ILE A 66 -30.61 -14.42 -16.74
C ILE A 66 -31.67 -13.34 -16.76
N THR A 67 -31.39 -12.22 -17.44
CA THR A 67 -32.29 -11.06 -17.52
C THR A 67 -32.73 -10.75 -18.93
N GLU A 68 -31.97 -11.17 -19.95
CA GLU A 68 -32.33 -10.96 -21.35
C GLU A 68 -31.97 -12.18 -22.21
N ILE A 69 -32.74 -12.37 -23.28
CA ILE A 69 -32.56 -13.44 -24.25
C ILE A 69 -32.63 -12.82 -25.66
N THR A 70 -31.67 -13.17 -26.51
CA THR A 70 -31.74 -12.87 -27.95
C THR A 70 -31.74 -14.16 -28.75
N TRP A 71 -32.38 -14.14 -29.92
CA TRP A 71 -32.37 -15.27 -30.85
C TRP A 71 -32.45 -14.80 -32.29
N LYS A 72 -32.20 -15.73 -33.21
CA LYS A 72 -32.29 -15.50 -34.65
C LYS A 72 -33.22 -16.54 -35.28
N GLY A 73 -34.11 -16.10 -36.17
CA GLY A 73 -35.05 -16.99 -36.86
C GLY A 73 -35.45 -16.47 -38.23
N GLY A 74 -36.15 -17.31 -38.99
CA GLY A 74 -36.59 -17.00 -40.36
C GLY A 74 -37.75 -17.91 -40.78
N HIS A 75 -38.38 -17.55 -41.89
CA HIS A 75 -39.52 -18.28 -42.46
C HIS A 75 -39.08 -19.31 -43.50
N ASP A 76 -39.74 -20.47 -43.54
CA ASP A 76 -39.50 -21.48 -44.59
C ASP A 76 -39.86 -20.91 -45.98
N PRO A 77 -38.89 -20.77 -46.90
CA PRO A 77 -39.12 -20.17 -48.20
C PRO A 77 -40.04 -21.00 -49.11
N SER A 78 -40.22 -22.31 -48.82
CA SER A 78 -41.09 -23.19 -49.60
C SER A 78 -42.58 -22.92 -49.39
N LEU A 79 -42.93 -22.22 -48.31
CA LEU A 79 -44.31 -21.90 -47.95
C LEU A 79 -44.76 -20.51 -48.45
N TRP A 80 -43.94 -19.83 -49.26
CA TRP A 80 -44.36 -18.61 -49.96
C TRP A 80 -45.40 -18.94 -51.07
N PRO A 81 -46.54 -18.21 -51.17
CA PRO A 81 -46.89 -16.96 -50.50
C PRO A 81 -47.83 -17.12 -49.28
N TRP A 82 -47.94 -18.32 -48.70
CA TRP A 82 -48.82 -18.61 -47.55
C TRP A 82 -48.24 -18.22 -46.18
N SER A 83 -46.96 -17.82 -46.14
CA SER A 83 -46.26 -17.29 -44.96
C SER A 83 -46.98 -16.09 -44.33
N THR A 84 -46.98 -16.00 -43.00
CA THR A 84 -47.51 -14.83 -42.27
C THR A 84 -46.53 -14.28 -41.24
N PRO A 85 -46.56 -12.97 -40.93
CA PRO A 85 -45.71 -12.39 -39.90
C PRO A 85 -45.90 -13.05 -38.54
N VAL A 86 -44.83 -13.11 -37.74
CA VAL A 86 -44.92 -13.50 -36.34
C VAL A 86 -45.61 -12.39 -35.54
N SER A 87 -46.62 -12.77 -34.76
CA SER A 87 -47.39 -11.83 -33.93
C SER A 87 -46.83 -11.68 -32.51
N SER A 88 -46.26 -12.75 -31.96
CA SER A 88 -45.61 -12.79 -30.65
C SER A 88 -44.80 -14.07 -30.50
N PHE A 89 -44.07 -14.20 -29.39
CA PHE A 89 -43.33 -15.38 -29.02
C PHE A 89 -43.67 -15.82 -27.60
N THR A 90 -43.75 -17.13 -27.41
CA THR A 90 -43.64 -17.75 -26.08
C THR A 90 -42.18 -18.14 -25.87
N ILE A 91 -41.56 -17.63 -24.81
CA ILE A 91 -40.18 -17.95 -24.40
C ILE A 91 -40.23 -18.74 -23.11
N SER A 92 -39.81 -20.00 -23.14
CA SER A 92 -39.87 -20.89 -21.98
C SER A 92 -38.50 -21.48 -21.64
N ILE A 93 -38.18 -21.48 -20.34
CA ILE A 93 -36.99 -22.13 -19.80
C ILE A 93 -37.43 -23.37 -19.03
N TRP A 94 -36.88 -24.52 -19.40
CA TRP A 94 -37.22 -25.82 -18.82
C TRP A 94 -36.05 -26.40 -18.04
N GLY A 95 -36.35 -27.15 -17.00
CA GLY A 95 -35.36 -28.02 -16.35
C GLY A 95 -35.10 -29.25 -17.22
N SER A 96 -33.94 -29.88 -17.05
CA SER A 96 -33.65 -31.15 -17.72
C SER A 96 -34.32 -32.33 -16.98
N GLY A 97 -34.72 -33.35 -17.73
CA GLY A 97 -35.20 -34.62 -17.18
C GLY A 97 -34.07 -35.41 -16.49
N ALA A 98 -34.43 -36.52 -15.84
CA ALA A 98 -33.49 -37.33 -15.04
C ALA A 98 -32.22 -37.78 -15.80
N ASN A 99 -32.32 -37.94 -17.12
CA ASN A 99 -31.21 -38.40 -17.96
C ASN A 99 -30.37 -37.26 -18.55
N GLY A 100 -30.75 -35.99 -18.34
CA GLY A 100 -30.01 -34.83 -18.85
C GLY A 100 -30.18 -34.54 -20.34
N PHE A 101 -30.79 -35.45 -21.12
CA PHE A 101 -30.84 -35.39 -22.60
C PHE A 101 -32.09 -34.75 -23.19
N ASN A 102 -33.09 -34.42 -22.37
CA ASN A 102 -34.33 -33.82 -22.82
C ASN A 102 -34.94 -32.90 -21.75
N PRO A 103 -35.77 -31.92 -22.13
CA PRO A 103 -36.58 -31.17 -21.18
C PRO A 103 -37.41 -32.09 -20.29
N ASN A 104 -37.65 -31.68 -19.05
CA ASN A 104 -38.55 -32.38 -18.15
C ASN A 104 -40.02 -32.09 -18.53
N PHE A 105 -40.49 -32.76 -19.58
CA PHE A 105 -41.86 -32.58 -20.11
C PHE A 105 -42.95 -32.82 -19.06
N ALA A 106 -42.72 -33.71 -18.10
CA ALA A 106 -43.69 -34.00 -17.04
C ALA A 106 -43.85 -32.86 -16.02
N ALA A 107 -42.81 -32.05 -15.82
CA ALA A 107 -42.83 -30.95 -14.85
C ALA A 107 -43.31 -29.62 -15.45
N GLY A 108 -43.32 -29.49 -16.77
CA GLY A 108 -43.58 -28.20 -17.43
C GLY A 108 -42.37 -27.26 -17.39
N PRO A 109 -42.50 -26.06 -17.97
CA PRO A 109 -41.46 -25.04 -17.94
C PRO A 109 -41.25 -24.50 -16.52
N LEU A 110 -40.00 -24.21 -16.16
CA LEU A 110 -39.64 -23.54 -14.90
C LEU A 110 -40.01 -22.05 -14.94
N ALA A 111 -39.95 -21.45 -16.13
CA ALA A 111 -40.42 -20.11 -16.41
C ALA A 111 -40.93 -20.03 -17.84
N SER A 112 -42.01 -19.28 -18.07
CA SER A 112 -42.58 -19.06 -19.39
C SER A 112 -43.07 -17.62 -19.49
N TYR A 113 -42.75 -16.98 -20.62
CA TYR A 113 -43.02 -15.58 -20.86
C TYR A 113 -43.66 -15.40 -22.23
N GLU A 114 -44.76 -14.66 -22.28
CA GLU A 114 -45.35 -14.20 -23.53
C GLU A 114 -44.80 -12.83 -23.89
N SER A 115 -44.25 -12.70 -25.09
CA SER A 115 -43.65 -11.43 -25.50
C SER A 115 -44.69 -10.38 -25.86
N GLY A 116 -45.87 -10.80 -26.34
CA GLY A 116 -46.71 -9.93 -27.16
C GLY A 116 -45.87 -9.30 -28.30
N ASN A 117 -46.09 -8.01 -28.56
CA ASN A 117 -45.35 -7.26 -29.58
C ASN A 117 -43.96 -6.77 -29.13
N ALA A 118 -43.42 -7.23 -27.98
CA ALA A 118 -42.20 -6.69 -27.37
C ALA A 118 -40.88 -7.17 -28.01
N CYS A 119 -40.91 -8.19 -28.86
CA CYS A 119 -39.72 -8.74 -29.52
C CYS A 119 -39.44 -8.01 -30.83
N ALA A 120 -38.75 -6.86 -30.75
CA ALA A 120 -38.41 -6.06 -31.92
C ALA A 120 -37.70 -6.90 -33.00
N GLU A 121 -38.32 -7.01 -34.18
CA GLU A 121 -37.77 -7.73 -35.33
C GLU A 121 -36.76 -6.85 -36.06
N SER A 122 -35.53 -7.34 -36.23
CA SER A 122 -34.46 -6.62 -36.95
C SER A 122 -33.87 -7.49 -38.05
N TYR A 123 -33.87 -7.01 -39.29
CA TYR A 123 -33.31 -7.72 -40.44
C TYR A 123 -31.85 -8.14 -40.19
N ALA A 124 -31.55 -9.41 -40.40
CA ALA A 124 -30.27 -10.04 -40.07
C ALA A 124 -29.62 -10.77 -41.26
N GLY A 125 -29.99 -10.39 -42.48
CA GLY A 125 -29.46 -10.93 -43.73
C GLY A 125 -30.25 -12.11 -44.30
N SER A 126 -29.72 -12.69 -45.38
CA SER A 126 -30.30 -13.86 -46.04
C SER A 126 -29.22 -14.92 -46.31
N ALA A 127 -29.55 -16.20 -46.16
CA ALA A 127 -28.69 -17.31 -46.55
C ALA A 127 -29.54 -18.47 -47.10
N GLY A 128 -29.04 -19.16 -48.14
CA GLY A 128 -29.75 -20.31 -48.72
C GLY A 128 -31.17 -20.04 -49.24
N GLY A 129 -31.52 -18.78 -49.53
CA GLY A 129 -32.88 -18.35 -49.92
C GLY A 129 -33.78 -17.94 -48.76
N THR A 130 -33.38 -18.22 -47.51
CA THR A 130 -34.10 -17.84 -46.30
C THR A 130 -33.66 -16.46 -45.83
N VAL A 131 -34.61 -15.59 -45.50
CA VAL A 131 -34.37 -14.30 -44.85
C VAL A 131 -34.44 -14.49 -43.33
N PHE A 132 -33.48 -13.94 -42.61
CA PHE A 132 -33.39 -14.06 -41.16
C PHE A 132 -33.54 -12.71 -40.45
N TYR A 133 -34.01 -12.79 -39.21
CA TYR A 133 -34.22 -11.67 -38.32
C TYR A 133 -33.67 -11.98 -36.92
N ASN A 134 -33.14 -10.95 -36.27
CA ASN A 134 -32.76 -10.99 -34.86
C ASN A 134 -33.92 -10.49 -34.01
N TYR A 135 -34.06 -11.11 -32.85
CA TYR A 135 -35.08 -10.81 -31.85
C TYR A 135 -34.41 -10.65 -30.49
N HIS A 136 -35.00 -9.80 -29.64
CA HIS A 136 -34.52 -9.52 -28.29
C HIS A 136 -35.71 -9.46 -27.33
N TYR A 137 -35.57 -10.04 -26.16
CA TYR A 137 -36.56 -10.01 -25.12
C TYR A 137 -35.91 -9.82 -23.74
N VAL A 138 -36.37 -8.80 -23.01
CA VAL A 138 -36.00 -8.55 -21.61
C VAL A 138 -37.01 -9.28 -20.73
N LEU A 139 -36.55 -10.16 -19.85
CA LEU A 139 -37.41 -10.96 -19.00
C LEU A 139 -38.10 -10.06 -17.95
N PRO A 140 -39.42 -10.16 -17.76
CA PRO A 140 -40.13 -9.43 -16.69
C PRO A 140 -39.64 -9.78 -15.28
N ALA A 141 -39.10 -10.98 -15.11
CA ALA A 141 -38.43 -11.45 -13.91
C ALA A 141 -37.18 -12.25 -14.30
N ALA A 142 -36.07 -12.02 -13.61
CA ALA A 142 -34.83 -12.72 -13.90
C ALA A 142 -34.96 -14.23 -13.58
N PHE A 143 -34.39 -15.09 -14.43
CA PHE A 143 -34.35 -16.52 -14.18
C PHE A 143 -33.03 -16.91 -13.47
N PRO A 144 -33.08 -17.45 -12.24
CA PRO A 144 -31.89 -17.83 -11.49
C PRO A 144 -31.37 -19.22 -11.94
N ALA A 145 -30.49 -19.25 -12.95
CA ALA A 145 -29.84 -20.46 -13.41
C ALA A 145 -28.69 -20.87 -12.47
N GLN A 146 -28.66 -22.15 -12.10
CA GLN A 146 -27.58 -22.74 -11.30
C GLN A 146 -26.40 -23.16 -12.17
N ALA A 147 -25.19 -23.00 -11.63
CA ALA A 147 -23.96 -23.47 -12.26
C ALA A 147 -24.02 -24.97 -12.55
N ASN A 148 -23.47 -25.38 -13.69
CA ASN A 148 -23.32 -26.79 -14.09
C ASN A 148 -24.63 -27.58 -14.14
N THR A 149 -25.77 -26.88 -14.27
CA THR A 149 -27.09 -27.47 -14.43
C THR A 149 -27.55 -27.31 -15.87
N VAL A 150 -28.06 -28.40 -16.47
CA VAL A 150 -28.62 -28.37 -17.83
C VAL A 150 -30.03 -27.80 -17.77
N TYR A 151 -30.25 -26.73 -18.53
CA TYR A 151 -31.55 -26.14 -18.81
C TYR A 151 -31.84 -26.22 -20.30
N TRP A 152 -33.10 -26.04 -20.69
CA TRP A 152 -33.51 -26.04 -22.09
C TRP A 152 -34.29 -24.78 -22.42
N LEU A 153 -33.89 -24.08 -23.48
CA LEU A 153 -34.61 -22.92 -24.01
C LEU A 153 -35.55 -23.35 -25.13
N GLN A 154 -36.80 -22.94 -25.02
CA GLN A 154 -37.83 -23.04 -26.05
C GLN A 154 -38.26 -21.64 -26.47
N VAL A 155 -38.28 -21.37 -27.78
CA VAL A 155 -38.82 -20.14 -28.35
C VAL A 155 -39.81 -20.53 -29.44
N THR A 156 -41.09 -20.22 -29.23
CA THR A 156 -42.18 -20.60 -30.14
C THR A 156 -42.84 -19.34 -30.69
N ALA A 157 -42.91 -19.23 -32.02
CA ALA A 157 -43.55 -18.11 -32.70
C ALA A 157 -45.07 -18.31 -32.87
N TRP A 158 -45.84 -17.25 -32.63
CA TRP A 158 -47.28 -17.22 -32.88
C TRP A 158 -47.58 -16.71 -34.28
N GLN A 159 -48.23 -17.53 -35.11
CA GLN A 159 -48.64 -17.19 -36.47
C GLN A 159 -50.15 -17.44 -36.68
N SER A 160 -50.75 -16.65 -37.57
CA SER A 160 -52.21 -16.70 -37.83
C SER A 160 -52.60 -17.64 -38.98
N ASN A 161 -51.63 -18.16 -39.72
CA ASN A 161 -51.79 -19.15 -40.78
C ASN A 161 -50.72 -20.24 -40.60
N VAL A 162 -50.47 -21.02 -41.67
CA VAL A 162 -49.45 -22.07 -41.76
C VAL A 162 -48.18 -21.68 -40.98
N PRO A 163 -47.87 -22.38 -39.88
CA PRO A 163 -46.65 -22.15 -39.10
C PRO A 163 -45.44 -22.46 -39.97
N ASP A 164 -44.62 -21.46 -40.23
CA ASP A 164 -43.44 -21.57 -41.10
C ASP A 164 -42.20 -20.90 -40.50
N TRP A 165 -42.35 -20.19 -39.38
CA TRP A 165 -41.22 -19.62 -38.68
C TRP A 165 -40.43 -20.71 -37.95
N GLY A 166 -39.10 -20.60 -38.01
CA GLY A 166 -38.19 -21.46 -37.29
C GLY A 166 -36.95 -20.74 -36.76
N MET A 167 -36.36 -21.34 -35.73
CA MET A 167 -35.06 -20.93 -35.17
C MET A 167 -33.96 -21.18 -36.21
N ALA A 168 -33.07 -20.21 -36.39
CA ALA A 168 -31.92 -20.39 -37.27
C ALA A 168 -30.98 -21.47 -36.70
N VAL A 169 -30.36 -22.26 -37.57
CA VAL A 169 -29.42 -23.32 -37.14
C VAL A 169 -28.06 -22.73 -36.77
N GLY A 170 -27.58 -23.10 -35.60
CA GLY A 170 -26.35 -22.62 -35.00
C GLY A 170 -25.20 -23.62 -35.00
N THR A 171 -24.05 -23.13 -34.52
CA THR A 171 -22.88 -23.88 -34.10
C THR A 171 -22.42 -23.41 -32.73
N GLY A 172 -21.61 -24.24 -32.07
CA GLY A 172 -21.00 -23.91 -30.77
C GLY A 172 -21.74 -24.49 -29.57
N GLY A 173 -22.86 -25.20 -29.78
CA GLY A 173 -23.53 -25.99 -28.77
C GLY A 173 -23.03 -27.44 -28.73
N ASN A 174 -23.89 -28.34 -28.26
CA ASN A 174 -23.62 -29.78 -28.17
C ASN A 174 -24.00 -30.54 -29.45
N ASN A 175 -24.37 -29.81 -30.52
CA ASN A 175 -24.86 -30.31 -31.80
C ASN A 175 -26.14 -31.16 -31.63
N SER A 176 -27.02 -30.80 -30.70
CA SER A 176 -28.23 -31.53 -30.41
C SER A 176 -29.35 -30.65 -29.87
N CYS A 177 -30.45 -30.56 -30.61
CA CYS A 177 -31.70 -29.97 -30.15
C CYS A 177 -32.82 -31.02 -30.13
N ILE A 178 -33.82 -30.80 -29.28
CA ILE A 178 -35.06 -31.58 -29.31
C ILE A 178 -36.03 -30.86 -30.24
N ARG A 179 -36.55 -31.55 -31.25
CA ARG A 179 -37.57 -30.99 -32.15
C ARG A 179 -38.46 -32.10 -32.72
N THR A 180 -39.58 -31.72 -33.31
CA THR A 180 -40.45 -32.66 -34.01
C THR A 180 -39.72 -33.29 -35.21
N ALA A 181 -39.68 -34.62 -35.27
CA ALA A 181 -39.15 -35.37 -36.39
C ALA A 181 -40.21 -35.61 -37.48
N ALA A 182 -39.82 -36.15 -38.64
CA ALA A 182 -40.74 -36.43 -39.76
C ALA A 182 -41.91 -37.38 -39.42
N ASN A 183 -41.79 -38.14 -38.33
CA ASN A 183 -42.85 -38.99 -37.80
C ASN A 183 -43.76 -38.29 -36.77
N HIS A 184 -43.68 -36.96 -36.65
CA HIS A 184 -44.43 -36.12 -35.71
C HIS A 184 -44.18 -36.46 -34.23
N SER A 185 -43.02 -37.03 -33.90
CA SER A 185 -42.59 -37.25 -32.51
C SER A 185 -41.42 -36.34 -32.14
N TYR A 186 -41.36 -35.90 -30.89
CA TYR A 186 -40.23 -35.13 -30.37
C TYR A 186 -39.01 -36.03 -30.17
N GLN A 187 -37.90 -35.67 -30.82
CA GLN A 187 -36.66 -36.45 -30.80
C GLN A 187 -35.44 -35.54 -30.67
N SER A 188 -34.37 -36.10 -30.12
CA SER A 188 -33.04 -35.49 -30.15
C SER A 188 -32.46 -35.63 -31.56
N LEU A 189 -32.29 -34.51 -32.24
CA LEU A 189 -31.80 -34.45 -33.61
C LEU A 189 -30.56 -33.54 -33.70
N PRO A 190 -29.64 -33.82 -34.65
CA PRO A 190 -28.46 -32.99 -34.81
C PRO A 190 -28.76 -31.51 -35.13
N GLY A 191 -27.92 -30.64 -34.59
CA GLY A 191 -27.93 -29.19 -34.79
C GLY A 191 -28.32 -28.41 -33.55
N ASP A 192 -27.84 -27.17 -33.45
CA ASP A 192 -28.14 -26.23 -32.36
C ASP A 192 -29.09 -25.13 -32.86
N ASN A 193 -29.84 -24.50 -31.98
CA ASN A 193 -30.63 -23.30 -32.23
C ASN A 193 -29.79 -22.05 -31.91
N VAL A 194 -29.91 -20.98 -32.69
CA VAL A 194 -29.19 -19.71 -32.42
C VAL A 194 -29.90 -18.88 -31.35
N PHE A 195 -29.30 -18.77 -30.17
CA PHE A 195 -29.71 -17.85 -29.11
C PHE A 195 -28.52 -17.38 -28.28
N ALA A 196 -28.72 -16.31 -27.52
CA ALA A 196 -27.80 -15.82 -26.52
C ALA A 196 -28.53 -15.39 -25.25
N LEU A 197 -27.86 -15.52 -24.11
CA LEU A 197 -28.36 -15.21 -22.78
C LEU A 197 -27.50 -14.12 -22.15
N TYR A 198 -28.14 -13.17 -21.48
CA TYR A 198 -27.47 -12.06 -20.81
C TYR A 198 -27.89 -11.97 -19.34
N SER A 199 -26.99 -11.47 -18.49
CA SER A 199 -27.27 -11.13 -17.09
C SER A 199 -27.12 -9.64 -16.82
N ALA A 200 -27.90 -9.10 -15.87
CA ALA A 200 -27.72 -7.74 -15.38
C ALA A 200 -26.39 -7.58 -14.64
N ASP A 201 -25.73 -6.44 -14.82
CA ASP A 201 -24.60 -6.04 -13.98
C ASP A 201 -25.01 -5.98 -12.50
N THR A 202 -24.09 -6.37 -11.61
CA THR A 202 -24.34 -6.42 -10.16
C THR A 202 -24.71 -5.04 -9.60
N PRO A 203 -25.65 -4.95 -8.63
CA PRO A 203 -25.93 -3.70 -7.93
C PRO A 203 -24.64 -3.07 -7.39
N THR A 204 -24.41 -1.80 -7.67
CA THR A 204 -23.21 -1.06 -7.24
C THR A 204 -23.56 0.08 -6.30
N ALA A 205 -22.57 0.53 -5.52
CA ALA A 205 -22.61 1.74 -4.72
C ALA A 205 -21.46 2.68 -5.07
N THR A 206 -21.68 3.98 -4.89
CA THR A 206 -20.71 5.03 -5.16
C THR A 206 -19.87 5.33 -3.92
N ILE A 207 -18.56 5.20 -4.07
CA ILE A 207 -17.57 5.58 -3.07
C ILE A 207 -16.93 6.91 -3.50
N THR A 208 -17.01 7.91 -2.63
CA THR A 208 -16.40 9.23 -2.83
C THR A 208 -15.31 9.45 -1.79
N ALA A 209 -14.11 9.83 -2.24
CA ALA A 209 -12.97 10.15 -1.38
C ALA A 209 -12.55 11.61 -1.60
N LEU A 210 -12.58 12.42 -0.55
CA LEU A 210 -12.29 13.85 -0.58
C LEU A 210 -11.03 14.17 0.23
N ALA A 211 -10.31 15.23 -0.13
CA ALA A 211 -9.17 15.75 0.64
C ALA A 211 -9.57 17.01 1.42
N GLN A 212 -9.20 17.07 2.70
CA GLN A 212 -9.48 18.21 3.58
C GLN A 212 -8.22 18.62 4.38
N PRO A 213 -7.69 19.83 4.19
CA PRO A 213 -8.05 20.78 3.15
C PRO A 213 -7.68 20.23 1.76
N SER A 214 -8.33 20.74 0.71
CA SER A 214 -8.16 20.23 -0.66
C SER A 214 -6.75 20.42 -1.23
N ASN A 215 -5.97 21.36 -0.70
CA ASN A 215 -4.56 21.55 -1.06
C ASN A 215 -3.60 20.69 -0.21
N GLY A 216 -4.10 20.01 0.83
CA GLY A 216 -3.30 19.22 1.76
C GLY A 216 -2.82 17.89 1.19
N GLY A 217 -3.51 17.34 0.20
CA GLY A 217 -3.15 16.08 -0.43
C GLY A 217 -4.10 15.70 -1.55
N SER A 218 -3.89 14.51 -2.11
CA SER A 218 -4.73 13.88 -3.12
C SER A 218 -5.33 12.58 -2.57
N THR A 219 -6.51 12.23 -3.05
CA THR A 219 -7.22 10.97 -2.74
C THR A 219 -7.42 10.13 -4.00
N PHE A 220 -7.40 8.80 -3.83
CA PHE A 220 -7.65 7.81 -4.89
C PHE A 220 -8.66 6.76 -4.41
N GLY A 221 -9.22 5.98 -5.34
CA GLY A 221 -10.20 4.92 -5.01
C GLY A 221 -11.66 5.38 -4.94
N SER A 222 -11.98 6.55 -5.50
CA SER A 222 -13.38 6.90 -5.77
C SER A 222 -13.90 6.15 -6.99
N GLY A 223 -15.18 5.77 -6.99
CA GLY A 223 -15.77 5.05 -8.12
C GLY A 223 -17.04 4.30 -7.76
N SER A 224 -17.51 3.51 -8.72
CA SER A 224 -18.64 2.58 -8.54
C SER A 224 -18.11 1.19 -8.20
N TYR A 225 -18.62 0.59 -7.12
CA TYR A 225 -18.17 -0.70 -6.60
C TYR A 225 -19.35 -1.65 -6.38
N PRO A 226 -19.21 -2.96 -6.65
CA PRO A 226 -20.27 -3.94 -6.39
C PRO A 226 -20.67 -3.99 -4.91
N LEU A 227 -21.97 -3.99 -4.64
CA LEU A 227 -22.51 -4.22 -3.30
C LEU A 227 -22.09 -5.61 -2.79
N GLY A 228 -21.64 -5.69 -1.55
CA GLY A 228 -21.05 -6.88 -0.94
C GLY A 228 -19.57 -7.12 -1.28
N GLY A 229 -18.99 -6.33 -2.19
CA GLY A 229 -17.56 -6.31 -2.48
C GLY A 229 -16.75 -5.50 -1.47
N PHE A 230 -15.50 -5.20 -1.81
CA PHE A 230 -14.61 -4.33 -1.05
C PHE A 230 -14.13 -3.15 -1.91
N ALA A 231 -13.95 -2.00 -1.28
CA ALA A 231 -13.31 -0.83 -1.87
C ALA A 231 -12.10 -0.43 -1.04
N THR A 232 -11.08 0.14 -1.69
CA THR A 232 -9.90 0.70 -1.04
C THR A 232 -9.75 2.16 -1.47
N VAL A 233 -9.68 3.07 -0.50
CA VAL A 233 -9.31 4.47 -0.73
C VAL A 233 -7.89 4.72 -0.25
N THR A 234 -7.16 5.57 -0.96
CA THR A 234 -5.75 5.89 -0.67
C THR A 234 -5.56 7.40 -0.59
N ALA A 235 -4.78 7.87 0.38
CA ALA A 235 -4.43 9.27 0.56
C ALA A 235 -2.93 9.50 0.30
N THR A 236 -2.58 10.61 -0.36
CA THR A 236 -1.20 11.04 -0.55
C THR A 236 -1.06 12.49 -0.15
N ALA A 237 -0.28 12.79 0.88
CA ALA A 237 -0.06 14.15 1.35
C ALA A 237 0.81 14.95 0.37
N ASN A 238 0.45 16.23 0.17
CA ASN A 238 1.27 17.17 -0.58
C ASN A 238 2.44 17.69 0.28
N ALA A 239 3.44 18.27 -0.38
CA ALA A 239 4.57 18.89 0.32
C ALA A 239 4.08 19.94 1.34
N GLY A 240 4.61 19.86 2.57
CA GLY A 240 4.20 20.73 3.68
C GLY A 240 2.95 20.25 4.44
N TYR A 241 2.45 19.05 4.16
CA TYR A 241 1.35 18.41 4.87
C TYR A 241 1.69 16.97 5.27
N ALA A 242 0.95 16.46 6.24
CA ALA A 242 0.92 15.07 6.66
C ALA A 242 -0.53 14.59 6.67
N PHE A 243 -0.74 13.33 6.30
CA PHE A 243 -2.03 12.67 6.48
C PHE A 243 -2.28 12.45 7.98
N LEU A 244 -3.51 12.70 8.43
CA LEU A 244 -3.94 12.50 9.80
C LEU A 244 -4.79 11.24 9.89
N ASP A 245 -5.95 11.24 9.22
CA ASP A 245 -6.93 10.16 9.28
C ASP A 245 -7.90 10.20 8.08
N TRP A 246 -8.69 9.13 7.94
CA TRP A 246 -9.92 9.09 7.16
C TRP A 246 -11.10 9.27 8.11
N THR A 247 -12.03 10.15 7.76
CA THR A 247 -13.30 10.32 8.48
C THR A 247 -14.51 10.08 7.59
N GLU A 248 -15.60 9.62 8.20
CA GLU A 248 -16.93 9.53 7.59
C GLU A 248 -17.94 10.17 8.54
N ASN A 249 -18.74 11.11 8.03
CA ASN A 249 -19.69 11.89 8.86
C ASN A 249 -19.03 12.55 10.09
N GLY A 250 -17.75 12.91 9.97
CA GLY A 250 -16.96 13.53 11.04
C GLY A 250 -16.37 12.56 12.08
N ASN A 251 -16.61 11.25 11.94
CA ASN A 251 -16.02 10.24 12.82
C ASN A 251 -14.81 9.59 12.13
N GLU A 252 -13.73 9.38 12.89
CA GLU A 252 -12.55 8.65 12.43
C GLU A 252 -12.92 7.19 12.08
N VAL A 253 -12.53 6.76 10.89
CA VAL A 253 -12.73 5.38 10.41
C VAL A 253 -11.43 4.64 10.11
N SER A 254 -10.31 5.36 9.95
CA SER A 254 -8.97 4.79 9.77
C SER A 254 -7.88 5.84 9.99
N ASN A 255 -6.72 5.43 10.53
CA ASN A 255 -5.49 6.23 10.57
C ASN A 255 -4.45 5.77 9.53
N ASP A 256 -4.79 4.77 8.72
CA ASP A 256 -3.93 4.24 7.67
C ASP A 256 -4.14 4.99 6.36
N PHE A 257 -3.04 5.25 5.63
CA PHE A 257 -3.08 5.90 4.32
C PHE A 257 -4.00 5.16 3.33
N ASP A 258 -3.94 3.83 3.36
CA ASP A 258 -4.80 2.92 2.61
C ASP A 258 -5.89 2.40 3.54
N TYR A 259 -7.16 2.62 3.18
CA TYR A 259 -8.30 2.16 3.94
C TYR A 259 -9.19 1.26 3.07
N THR A 260 -9.26 -0.02 3.44
CA THR A 260 -10.08 -1.04 2.75
C THR A 260 -11.30 -1.42 3.59
N PHE A 261 -12.48 -1.46 2.98
CA PHE A 261 -13.74 -1.71 3.68
C PHE A 261 -14.79 -2.40 2.79
N PRO A 262 -15.78 -3.10 3.38
CA PRO A 262 -16.88 -3.70 2.63
C PRO A 262 -17.84 -2.62 2.10
N VAL A 263 -18.34 -2.83 0.88
CA VAL A 263 -19.26 -1.91 0.21
C VAL A 263 -20.70 -2.34 0.48
N THR A 264 -21.37 -1.68 1.43
CA THR A 264 -22.76 -1.96 1.81
C THR A 264 -23.75 -0.90 1.30
N GLY A 265 -23.24 0.18 0.70
CA GLY A 265 -24.00 1.34 0.24
C GLY A 265 -23.07 2.48 -0.12
N ASP A 266 -23.64 3.61 -0.53
CA ASP A 266 -22.87 4.81 -0.88
C ASP A 266 -22.10 5.34 0.34
N ARG A 267 -20.86 5.75 0.14
CA ARG A 267 -20.01 6.30 1.21
C ARG A 267 -19.26 7.54 0.74
N THR A 268 -19.08 8.48 1.68
CA THR A 268 -18.25 9.67 1.47
C THR A 268 -17.20 9.73 2.56
N LEU A 269 -15.95 9.52 2.18
CA LEU A 269 -14.78 9.49 3.05
C LEU A 269 -13.95 10.75 2.84
N VAL A 270 -13.44 11.31 3.93
CA VAL A 270 -12.62 12.52 3.93
C VAL A 270 -11.24 12.19 4.49
N ALA A 271 -10.20 12.28 3.66
CA ALA A 271 -8.81 12.25 4.10
C ALA A 271 -8.45 13.61 4.69
N ASN A 272 -8.15 13.64 5.98
CA ASN A 272 -7.76 14.86 6.66
C ASN A 272 -6.24 15.00 6.65
N PHE A 273 -5.79 16.19 6.28
CA PHE A 273 -4.39 16.56 6.20
C PHE A 273 -4.11 17.73 7.14
N VAL A 274 -2.95 17.69 7.76
CA VAL A 274 -2.47 18.74 8.66
C VAL A 274 -1.14 19.28 8.16
N SER A 275 -0.95 20.60 8.21
CA SER A 275 0.32 21.20 7.77
C SER A 275 1.48 20.71 8.64
N THR A 276 2.67 20.55 8.07
CA THR A 276 3.87 20.14 8.82
C THR A 276 4.76 21.32 9.16
N ARG A 277 5.60 21.16 10.19
CA ARG A 277 6.63 22.12 10.60
C ARG A 277 7.95 21.40 10.81
N VAL A 278 9.03 22.16 10.68
CA VAL A 278 10.40 21.67 10.87
C VAL A 278 10.83 21.91 12.31
N LEU A 279 11.31 20.86 12.97
CA LEU A 279 12.05 20.93 14.22
C LEU A 279 13.52 20.65 13.92
N SER A 280 14.36 21.67 14.06
CA SER A 280 15.82 21.55 14.00
C SER A 280 16.38 21.45 15.41
N ILE A 281 17.26 20.48 15.66
CA ILE A 281 17.93 20.30 16.95
C ILE A 281 19.44 20.30 16.72
N VAL A 282 20.15 21.07 17.54
CA VAL A 282 21.63 21.19 17.47
C VAL A 282 22.27 20.94 18.84
N SER A 283 23.42 20.29 18.85
CA SER A 283 24.26 20.13 20.06
C SER A 283 25.24 21.28 20.18
N SER A 284 25.42 21.84 21.38
CA SER A 284 26.41 22.88 21.66
C SER A 284 27.18 22.59 22.95
N PRO A 285 28.51 22.37 22.89
CA PRO A 285 29.29 22.19 21.66
C PRO A 285 28.85 20.95 20.87
N PRO A 286 29.08 20.89 19.54
CA PRO A 286 28.69 19.74 18.73
C PRO A 286 29.26 18.40 19.20
N MET A 287 30.47 18.42 19.78
CA MET A 287 31.13 17.24 20.35
C MET A 287 30.59 16.79 21.71
N GLY A 288 29.73 17.59 22.36
CA GLY A 288 29.28 17.34 23.73
C GLY A 288 28.22 16.25 23.87
N GLY A 289 27.52 15.91 22.79
CA GLY A 289 26.43 14.92 22.84
C GLY A 289 25.65 14.81 21.53
N THR A 290 24.80 13.79 21.46
CA THR A 290 23.85 13.58 20.35
C THR A 290 22.43 13.95 20.77
N THR A 291 21.57 14.21 19.80
CA THR A 291 20.16 14.55 20.03
C THR A 291 19.23 13.75 19.11
N THR A 292 17.99 13.53 19.55
CA THR A 292 16.92 12.88 18.76
C THR A 292 15.64 13.72 18.74
N GLY A 293 14.76 13.45 17.78
CA GLY A 293 13.45 14.10 17.64
C GLY A 293 13.41 15.25 16.62
N ALA A 294 14.54 15.64 16.04
CA ALA A 294 14.56 16.55 14.89
C ALA A 294 13.82 15.94 13.68
N GLY A 295 13.26 16.79 12.83
CA GLY A 295 12.57 16.33 11.61
C GLY A 295 11.39 17.20 11.21
N ILE A 296 10.61 16.68 10.28
CA ILE A 296 9.35 17.28 9.83
C ILE A 296 8.22 16.59 10.59
N HIS A 297 7.40 17.38 11.28
CA HIS A 297 6.34 16.87 12.15
C HIS A 297 4.99 17.55 11.85
N PRO A 298 3.86 16.87 12.04
CA PRO A 298 2.53 17.48 11.97
C PRO A 298 2.40 18.68 12.92
N LEU A 299 1.70 19.74 12.49
CA LEU A 299 1.32 20.83 13.37
C LEU A 299 0.44 20.29 14.51
N GLY A 300 0.80 20.62 15.74
CA GLY A 300 0.17 20.12 16.97
C GLY A 300 0.81 18.83 17.51
N ALA A 301 1.72 18.19 16.78
CA ALA A 301 2.40 16.99 17.27
C ALA A 301 3.20 17.27 18.54
N VAL A 302 3.22 16.29 19.45
CA VAL A 302 4.05 16.29 20.65
C VAL A 302 5.20 15.33 20.41
N VAL A 303 6.41 15.88 20.26
CA VAL A 303 7.59 15.11 19.85
C VAL A 303 8.50 14.88 21.05
N PRO A 304 8.81 13.63 21.42
CA PRO A 304 9.82 13.36 22.43
C PRO A 304 11.21 13.69 21.86
N ILE A 305 11.91 14.60 22.51
CA ILE A 305 13.30 14.97 22.22
C ILE A 305 14.22 14.45 23.32
N THR A 306 15.40 13.97 22.93
CA THR A 306 16.40 13.41 23.86
C THR A 306 17.76 14.01 23.58
N ALA A 307 18.51 14.34 24.63
CA ALA A 307 19.91 14.72 24.58
C ALA A 307 20.74 13.66 25.33
N THR A 308 21.70 13.06 24.62
CA THR A 308 22.59 12.03 25.17
C THR A 308 24.02 12.56 25.17
N PRO A 309 24.59 12.89 26.34
CA PRO A 309 25.98 13.34 26.44
C PRO A 309 26.96 12.25 25.99
N VAL A 310 28.05 12.68 25.34
CA VAL A 310 29.22 11.82 25.10
C VAL A 310 30.02 11.71 26.41
N PRO A 311 30.75 10.60 26.67
CA PRO A 311 31.62 10.51 27.84
C PRO A 311 32.56 11.72 27.99
N GLY A 312 32.69 12.25 29.21
CA GLY A 312 33.43 13.49 29.48
C GLY A 312 32.60 14.78 29.38
N TYR A 313 31.34 14.69 28.95
CA TYR A 313 30.37 15.79 28.95
C TYR A 313 29.11 15.47 29.75
N GLN A 314 28.43 16.51 30.21
CA GLN A 314 27.10 16.45 30.83
C GLN A 314 26.12 17.38 30.10
N PHE A 315 24.86 16.96 30.03
CA PHE A 315 23.77 17.81 29.53
C PHE A 315 23.43 18.86 30.60
N GLN A 316 23.22 20.10 30.17
CA GLN A 316 22.87 21.22 31.03
C GLN A 316 21.38 21.56 30.89
N PHE A 317 20.96 21.95 29.68
CA PHE A 317 19.59 22.33 29.38
C PHE A 317 19.32 22.39 27.87
N TRP A 318 18.04 22.34 27.53
CA TRP A 318 17.51 22.73 26.23
C TRP A 318 17.30 24.24 26.19
N GLN A 319 17.59 24.89 25.07
CA GLN A 319 17.23 26.29 24.84
C GLN A 319 16.64 26.52 23.45
N SER A 320 15.84 27.59 23.31
CA SER A 320 15.42 28.13 22.02
C SER A 320 15.65 29.64 22.00
N GLY A 321 16.27 30.16 20.95
CA GLY A 321 16.58 31.60 20.84
C GLY A 321 17.42 32.15 22.01
N GLY A 322 18.25 31.31 22.64
CA GLY A 322 19.05 31.69 23.82
C GLY A 322 18.29 31.63 25.16
N VAL A 323 17.01 31.23 25.16
CA VAL A 323 16.20 31.11 26.38
C VAL A 323 16.11 29.65 26.81
N PRO A 324 16.52 29.29 28.05
CA PRO A 324 16.37 27.93 28.59
C PRO A 324 14.91 27.48 28.61
N GLN A 325 14.66 26.25 28.17
CA GLN A 325 13.34 25.64 28.06
C GLN A 325 13.14 24.49 29.06
N SER A 326 14.16 23.66 29.25
CA SER A 326 14.08 22.50 30.15
C SER A 326 15.47 22.04 30.57
N THR A 327 15.63 21.60 31.82
CA THR A 327 16.84 20.94 32.33
C THR A 327 16.73 19.41 32.28
N ASN A 328 15.61 18.86 31.82
CA ASN A 328 15.46 17.42 31.64
C ASN A 328 16.04 17.01 30.27
N PRO A 329 17.00 16.06 30.21
CA PRO A 329 17.57 15.60 28.95
C PRO A 329 16.54 14.91 28.04
N VAL A 330 15.43 14.41 28.59
CA VAL A 330 14.29 13.88 27.83
C VAL A 330 13.08 14.79 28.07
N PHE A 331 12.50 15.32 27.00
CA PHE A 331 11.43 16.31 27.08
C PHE A 331 10.45 16.17 25.91
N GLU A 332 9.17 16.51 26.11
CA GLU A 332 8.17 16.53 25.06
C GLU A 332 8.00 17.95 24.49
N TRP A 333 8.18 18.12 23.18
CA TRP A 333 8.06 19.42 22.53
C TRP A 333 6.83 19.49 21.61
N THR A 334 5.95 20.47 21.84
CA THR A 334 4.77 20.68 21.00
C THR A 334 5.10 21.52 19.76
N ILE A 335 4.78 20.99 18.59
CA ILE A 335 5.05 21.59 17.28
C ILE A 335 3.94 22.58 16.91
N ASN A 336 4.10 23.86 17.26
CA ASN A 336 3.17 24.92 16.87
C ASN A 336 3.74 25.88 15.80
N SER A 337 5.04 25.79 15.52
CA SER A 337 5.78 26.60 14.54
C SER A 337 7.02 25.83 14.09
N ASN A 338 7.80 26.40 13.18
CA ASN A 338 9.16 25.94 12.93
C ASN A 338 10.03 26.32 14.14
N TRP A 339 10.81 25.35 14.63
CA TRP A 339 11.59 25.52 15.85
C TRP A 339 13.05 25.15 15.62
N THR A 340 13.94 25.92 16.26
CA THR A 340 15.34 25.55 16.46
C THR A 340 15.58 25.42 17.94
N LEU A 341 15.97 24.22 18.37
CA LEU A 341 16.36 23.90 19.73
C LEU A 341 17.86 23.61 19.80
N THR A 342 18.49 24.01 20.90
CA THR A 342 19.88 23.68 21.20
C THR A 342 19.96 22.86 22.48
N ALA A 343 20.53 21.66 22.41
CA ALA A 343 20.99 20.93 23.58
C ALA A 343 22.34 21.51 24.01
N VAL A 344 22.40 22.09 25.21
CA VAL A 344 23.63 22.65 25.77
C VAL A 344 24.31 21.59 26.63
N PHE A 345 25.58 21.34 26.34
CA PHE A 345 26.45 20.44 27.07
C PHE A 345 27.64 21.21 27.67
N SER A 346 28.19 20.71 28.76
CA SER A 346 29.47 21.17 29.29
C SER A 346 30.39 19.97 29.53
N PRO A 347 31.72 20.14 29.52
CA PRO A 347 32.61 19.13 30.06
C PRO A 347 32.23 18.77 31.51
N PHE A 348 32.47 17.53 31.91
CA PHE A 348 32.50 17.17 33.33
C PHE A 348 33.69 17.86 34.00
N PRO A 349 33.52 18.57 35.12
CA PRO A 349 34.62 19.18 35.84
C PRO A 349 35.39 18.13 36.65
N ASN A 350 36.26 17.34 36.03
CA ASN A 350 37.18 16.43 36.72
C ASN A 350 38.58 16.48 36.09
N THR A 351 39.34 17.53 36.40
CA THR A 351 40.80 17.56 36.13
C THR A 351 41.52 16.82 37.26
N SER A 352 42.46 15.94 36.91
CA SER A 352 43.39 15.34 37.87
C SER A 352 44.81 15.75 37.49
N THR A 353 45.59 16.23 38.45
CA THR A 353 46.99 16.62 38.30
C THR A 353 47.84 15.61 39.04
N PHE A 354 48.72 14.92 38.31
CA PHE A 354 49.68 14.01 38.91
C PHE A 354 51.10 14.60 38.78
N ASP A 355 51.64 15.04 39.90
CA ASP A 355 52.92 15.75 40.02
C ASP A 355 53.91 14.99 40.93
N PHE A 356 53.69 13.68 41.17
CA PHE A 356 54.43 12.85 42.14
C PHE A 356 54.23 13.24 43.61
N ASP A 357 53.89 14.50 43.89
CA ASP A 357 53.62 15.04 45.22
C ASP A 357 52.17 14.81 45.68
N THR A 358 51.22 14.94 44.77
CA THR A 358 49.78 14.86 45.02
C THR A 358 49.20 13.56 44.49
N GLY A 359 48.29 12.95 45.26
CA GLY A 359 47.72 11.63 44.97
C GLY A 359 48.12 10.57 46.00
N SER A 360 47.50 9.40 45.92
CA SER A 360 47.72 8.29 46.85
C SER A 360 48.09 7.00 46.10
N PRO A 361 49.18 6.31 46.48
CA PRO A 361 50.20 6.74 47.44
C PRO A 361 51.05 7.92 46.90
N ALA A 362 51.67 8.70 47.79
CA ALA A 362 52.68 9.68 47.38
C ALA A 362 53.91 8.95 46.80
N VAL A 363 54.52 9.48 45.75
CA VAL A 363 55.70 8.90 45.10
C VAL A 363 56.85 9.90 45.22
N GLY A 364 57.85 9.60 46.06
CA GLY A 364 58.91 10.56 46.41
C GLY A 364 60.32 10.07 46.09
N PRO A 365 61.35 10.85 46.47
CA PRO A 365 62.74 10.50 46.24
C PRO A 365 63.10 9.20 46.96
N GLY A 366 63.68 8.25 46.21
CA GLY A 366 64.00 6.90 46.69
C GLY A 366 63.00 5.82 46.27
N ASN A 367 61.81 6.19 45.76
CA ASN A 367 60.95 5.24 45.07
C ASN A 367 61.54 4.85 43.71
N GLN A 368 61.58 3.56 43.40
CA GLN A 368 61.87 3.05 42.05
C GLN A 368 60.56 2.92 41.26
N LEU A 369 60.61 3.14 39.95
CA LEU A 369 59.51 2.76 39.07
C LEU A 369 59.51 1.23 38.87
N PRO A 370 58.34 0.56 38.75
CA PRO A 370 57.02 1.16 38.54
C PRO A 370 56.35 1.69 39.81
N ALA A 371 55.57 2.76 39.66
CA ALA A 371 54.78 3.37 40.73
C ALA A 371 53.37 3.71 40.23
N THR A 372 52.43 3.92 41.15
CA THR A 372 51.07 4.37 40.83
C THR A 372 50.64 5.53 41.71
N GLN A 373 49.81 6.43 41.16
CA GLN A 373 49.11 7.46 41.92
C GLN A 373 47.64 7.50 41.52
N THR A 374 46.76 7.53 42.52
CA THR A 374 45.32 7.74 42.33
C THR A 374 44.92 9.11 42.82
N GLN A 375 44.20 9.87 41.99
CA GLN A 375 43.60 11.15 42.33
C GLN A 375 42.23 11.26 41.65
N ASN A 376 41.21 11.73 42.39
CA ASN A 376 39.84 11.90 41.89
C ASN A 376 39.29 10.64 41.16
N GLY A 377 39.68 9.45 41.59
CA GLY A 377 39.28 8.16 41.00
C GLY A 377 40.02 7.76 39.72
N LEU A 378 40.85 8.63 39.14
CA LEU A 378 41.78 8.30 38.05
C LEU A 378 43.09 7.78 38.65
N THR A 379 43.56 6.63 38.20
CA THR A 379 44.89 6.11 38.57
C THR A 379 45.82 6.19 37.37
N VAL A 380 47.01 6.72 37.58
CA VAL A 380 48.12 6.64 36.62
C VAL A 380 49.18 5.69 37.16
N SER A 381 49.68 4.82 36.30
CA SER A 381 50.85 3.98 36.54
C SER A 381 52.01 4.50 35.71
N TYR A 382 53.16 4.66 36.36
CA TYR A 382 54.43 5.08 35.76
C TYR A 382 55.33 3.85 35.66
N SER A 383 55.86 3.56 34.47
CA SER A 383 56.77 2.43 34.23
C SER A 383 57.85 2.77 33.20
N THR A 384 58.86 1.91 33.08
CA THR A 384 59.97 2.05 32.13
C THR A 384 60.20 0.72 31.42
N LEU A 385 60.75 0.77 30.20
CA LEU A 385 60.98 -0.44 29.39
C LEU A 385 62.33 -1.10 29.68
N MET A 386 63.41 -0.31 29.85
CA MET A 386 64.79 -0.84 29.88
C MET A 386 65.78 -0.05 30.79
N SER A 387 65.37 1.01 31.50
CA SER A 387 66.25 1.84 32.35
C SER A 387 65.58 2.33 33.64
N SER A 388 66.37 2.72 34.66
CA SER A 388 65.86 3.26 35.92
C SER A 388 65.59 4.76 35.80
N TRP A 389 64.35 5.12 35.52
CA TRP A 389 63.85 6.43 35.93
C TRP A 389 63.79 6.49 37.44
N SER A 390 64.09 7.67 37.99
CA SER A 390 64.02 7.93 39.42
C SER A 390 63.13 9.13 39.66
N ILE A 391 62.43 9.13 40.79
CA ILE A 391 61.80 10.36 41.28
C ILE A 391 62.84 11.11 42.10
N GLN A 392 63.02 12.39 41.80
CA GLN A 392 64.00 13.26 42.42
C GLN A 392 63.34 14.59 42.78
N ASN A 393 63.97 15.35 43.67
CA ASN A 393 63.57 16.72 44.01
C ASN A 393 64.75 17.71 43.96
N ASN A 394 65.93 17.26 43.51
CA ASN A 394 67.15 18.02 43.31
C ASN A 394 68.13 17.19 42.46
N ILE A 395 68.74 17.79 41.44
CA ILE A 395 69.80 17.16 40.64
C ILE A 395 71.07 18.00 40.78
N SER A 396 72.09 17.52 41.50
CA SER A 396 73.40 18.20 41.58
C SER A 396 73.35 19.71 41.90
N GLY A 397 72.38 20.16 42.70
CA GLY A 397 72.18 21.58 43.04
C GLY A 397 71.31 22.37 42.06
N PHE A 398 70.82 21.73 41.00
CA PHE A 398 69.83 22.28 40.09
C PHE A 398 68.41 21.95 40.57
N LEU A 399 67.61 23.01 40.72
CA LEU A 399 66.17 22.94 40.92
C LEU A 399 65.50 23.53 39.67
N PRO A 400 64.73 22.72 38.91
CA PRO A 400 64.01 23.24 37.76
C PRO A 400 63.05 24.37 38.17
N GLN A 401 63.10 25.52 37.50
CA GLN A 401 62.24 26.67 37.85
C GLN A 401 60.74 26.44 37.59
N VAL A 402 60.39 25.43 36.78
CA VAL A 402 59.00 25.10 36.39
C VAL A 402 58.38 23.97 37.21
N PHE A 403 59.15 23.31 38.08
CA PHE A 403 58.66 22.26 38.96
C PHE A 403 58.83 22.68 40.42
N SER A 404 57.76 22.60 41.20
CA SER A 404 57.85 22.62 42.65
C SER A 404 57.71 21.19 43.16
N GLY A 405 58.66 20.71 43.97
CA GLY A 405 58.57 19.39 44.59
C GLY A 405 59.25 18.27 43.79
N ASN A 406 58.58 17.11 43.71
CA ASN A 406 59.14 15.89 43.12
C ASN A 406 58.95 15.85 41.59
N PHE A 407 59.92 15.31 40.87
CA PHE A 407 59.87 15.17 39.42
C PHE A 407 60.56 13.87 38.97
N GLY A 408 60.13 13.34 37.83
CA GLY A 408 60.79 12.20 37.20
C GLY A 408 62.08 12.63 36.52
N PHE A 409 63.15 11.87 36.74
CA PHE A 409 64.46 12.08 36.11
C PHE A 409 64.98 10.78 35.46
N PRO A 410 65.36 10.81 34.16
CA PRO A 410 65.91 9.65 33.49
C PRO A 410 67.34 9.37 33.97
N GLY A 411 67.63 8.12 34.35
CA GLY A 411 68.98 7.71 34.77
C GLY A 411 69.99 7.50 33.63
N SER A 412 69.55 7.60 32.36
CA SER A 412 70.37 7.43 31.16
C SER A 412 69.91 8.41 30.08
N LEU A 413 70.86 8.98 29.34
CA LEU A 413 70.60 9.85 28.19
C LEU A 413 70.22 9.08 26.93
N TYR A 414 70.57 7.78 26.86
CA TYR A 414 70.33 6.94 25.69
C TYR A 414 69.04 6.09 25.81
N ASP A 415 68.54 5.91 27.03
CA ASP A 415 67.34 5.11 27.35
C ASP A 415 66.43 5.89 28.31
N ASN A 416 65.66 6.84 27.78
CA ASN A 416 64.90 7.85 28.53
C ASN A 416 63.40 7.83 28.20
N VAL A 417 62.80 6.64 28.03
CA VAL A 417 61.36 6.50 27.76
C VAL A 417 60.58 6.27 29.06
N MET A 418 59.61 7.14 29.36
CA MET A 418 58.61 6.92 30.43
C MET A 418 57.31 6.41 29.82
N GLU A 419 56.74 5.33 30.37
CA GLU A 419 55.40 4.86 30.04
C GLU A 419 54.38 5.31 31.09
N LEU A 420 53.33 6.00 30.66
CA LEU A 420 52.17 6.38 31.49
C LEU A 420 50.97 5.53 31.12
N HIS A 421 50.37 4.85 32.10
CA HIS A 421 49.15 4.05 31.92
C HIS A 421 48.02 4.57 32.79
N PHE A 422 46.92 5.01 32.18
CA PHE A 422 45.74 5.48 32.91
C PHE A 422 44.70 4.38 33.11
N SER A 423 44.08 4.30 34.29
CA SER A 423 43.07 3.30 34.65
C SER A 423 41.75 3.43 33.89
N GLN A 424 41.54 4.55 33.21
CA GLN A 424 40.35 4.87 32.41
C GLN A 424 40.77 5.76 31.22
N PRO A 425 39.94 5.89 30.17
CA PRO A 425 40.21 6.77 29.05
C PRO A 425 40.43 8.23 29.50
N VAL A 426 41.45 8.89 28.94
CA VAL A 426 41.71 10.32 29.11
C VAL A 426 41.50 11.02 27.76
N THR A 427 40.79 12.14 27.78
CA THR A 427 40.40 12.88 26.56
C THR A 427 41.31 14.05 26.23
N ASP A 428 42.14 14.47 27.20
CA ASP A 428 43.14 15.52 27.05
C ASP A 428 44.31 15.24 28.00
N LEU A 429 45.54 15.58 27.61
CA LEU A 429 46.76 15.39 28.40
C LEU A 429 47.73 16.55 28.15
N THR A 430 48.11 17.22 29.23
CA THR A 430 49.20 18.20 29.24
C THR A 430 50.35 17.65 30.07
N VAL A 431 51.57 17.71 29.54
CA VAL A 431 52.79 17.35 30.28
C VAL A 431 53.68 18.58 30.42
N SER A 432 53.98 18.94 31.67
CA SER A 432 55.02 19.93 31.95
C SER A 432 56.39 19.24 31.92
N TYR A 433 57.36 19.85 31.25
CA TYR A 433 58.74 19.37 31.16
C TYR A 433 59.71 20.55 31.30
N CYS A 434 60.95 20.26 31.65
CA CYS A 434 62.06 21.21 31.58
C CYS A 434 63.26 20.54 30.91
N THR A 435 64.10 21.33 30.26
CA THR A 435 65.41 20.88 29.80
C THR A 435 66.48 21.28 30.82
N ALA A 436 67.49 20.44 30.98
CA ALA A 436 68.68 20.74 31.77
C ALA A 436 69.91 20.50 30.90
N ASP A 437 70.83 21.46 30.87
CA ASP A 437 72.11 21.34 30.18
C ASP A 437 73.13 20.68 31.12
N LEU A 438 73.45 19.42 30.84
CA LEU A 438 74.53 18.71 31.52
C LEU A 438 75.80 19.00 30.74
N ALA A 439 76.69 19.81 31.35
CA ALA A 439 77.85 20.40 30.70
C ALA A 439 78.61 19.42 29.77
N GLY A 440 78.50 19.67 28.45
CA GLY A 440 79.31 19.01 27.42
C GLY A 440 78.56 18.10 26.43
N GLU A 441 77.23 18.01 26.48
CA GLU A 441 76.45 17.07 25.66
C GLU A 441 75.55 17.77 24.63
N THR A 442 75.27 17.06 23.52
CA THR A 442 74.35 17.46 22.44
C THR A 442 72.87 17.43 22.89
N ASP A 443 72.00 18.21 22.25
CA ASP A 443 70.55 18.14 22.45
C ASP A 443 70.03 16.70 22.25
N ILE A 444 69.40 16.14 23.28
CA ILE A 444 68.79 14.81 23.26
C ILE A 444 67.27 14.90 23.44
N THR A 445 66.52 14.13 22.65
CA THR A 445 65.06 14.03 22.80
C THR A 445 64.71 13.10 23.95
N THR A 446 63.85 13.55 24.87
CA THR A 446 63.20 12.68 25.87
C THR A 446 61.83 12.28 25.39
N GLN A 447 61.51 10.99 25.44
CA GLN A 447 60.25 10.46 24.94
C GLN A 447 59.31 10.08 26.08
N ILE A 448 58.08 10.57 26.03
CA ILE A 448 57.00 10.15 26.92
C ILE A 448 55.99 9.37 26.10
N ARG A 449 55.80 8.10 26.44
CA ARG A 449 54.86 7.22 25.79
C ARG A 449 53.61 7.10 26.65
N VAL A 450 52.48 7.48 26.10
CA VAL A 450 51.20 7.44 26.81
C VAL A 450 50.37 6.28 26.29
N ARG A 451 50.05 5.34 27.17
CA ARG A 451 49.11 4.25 26.91
C ARG A 451 47.83 4.54 27.67
N THR A 452 46.74 4.76 26.94
CA THR A 452 45.44 4.93 27.55
C THR A 452 44.81 3.55 27.78
N PHE A 453 44.29 3.33 28.99
CA PHE A 453 43.63 2.10 29.46
C PHE A 453 44.56 0.89 29.70
N ALA A 454 44.41 0.26 30.87
CA ALA A 454 45.23 -0.87 31.32
C ALA A 454 45.17 -2.13 30.42
N ASN A 455 44.16 -2.24 29.53
CA ASN A 455 43.96 -3.37 28.62
C ASN A 455 44.01 -2.98 27.12
N ALA A 456 44.49 -1.80 26.75
CA ALA A 456 44.60 -1.43 25.34
C ALA A 456 45.69 -2.26 24.63
N THR A 457 45.29 -3.06 23.65
CA THR A 457 46.18 -3.93 22.85
C THR A 457 46.70 -3.28 21.56
N SER A 458 46.36 -2.01 21.31
CA SER A 458 46.80 -1.24 20.13
C SER A 458 47.91 -0.25 20.49
N ASP A 459 48.85 -0.06 19.56
CA ASP A 459 50.02 0.79 19.75
C ASP A 459 49.67 2.23 20.21
N PRO A 460 50.43 2.79 21.17
CA PRO A 460 50.19 4.14 21.68
C PRO A 460 50.53 5.22 20.65
N VAL A 461 49.85 6.36 20.77
CA VAL A 461 50.27 7.60 20.10
C VAL A 461 51.62 8.00 20.69
N GLN A 462 52.67 7.98 19.88
CA GLN A 462 53.95 8.58 20.25
C GLN A 462 53.85 10.09 20.02
N SER A 463 53.91 10.89 21.09
CA SER A 463 54.27 12.30 20.97
C SER A 463 55.78 12.43 21.22
N THR A 464 56.51 12.95 20.23
CA THR A 464 57.92 13.33 20.34
C THR A 464 58.11 14.68 20.98
#